data_AF-A0A293LTS4-F1
#
_entry.id   AF-A0A293LTS4-F1
#
_cell.length_a   1.000
_cell.length_b   1.000
_cell.length_c   1.000
_cell.angle_alpha   90.00
_cell.angle_beta   90.00
_cell.angle_gamma   90.00
#
_symmetry.space_group_name_H-M   'P 1'
#
loop_
_entity.id
_entity.type
_entity.pdbx_description
1 polymer ?
#
loop_
_entity_poly.entity_id
_entity_poly.type
_entity_poly.pdbx_seq_one_letter_code
_entity_poly.pdbx_strand_id
1 'polypeptide(L)'
;MAIARPPGFDFDHNWPESAECLTLDFGPFETVHRWRQMPNCDEFVGARRSKHTVVAYKDAIYVFGGDNGKQMLNDLLRFDVRDKSWGRAFTTGCPPAPRYHHSGVVHEKSMFVFGGYTGDIHSNSNLANKNDLFEYNFTTGQWSEWKFEGRMPVPRSAHGAAVYDGKLWIFAGYDGNARLNDMWSVSLLGDSRTWEEVPQRGDCPPTCCNFPVAVARDSMFVFSGQSGAKITNSLFQFHFKTKFWARISTEHILRGAPAPPTRRYGHTMVAFDRHLYVFGGTADNTLPNDLHCFDLDSQTWSIIQPSADSQVPSGRLFHAAAVVGDAMYVFGGTVDNNVRSREMFRFQFSCYPRCTLHDDFGRLLESRQFCDVQFLVGPEDVPIPAHVAFVAARSQWLRDKIRRAREKQEDHDLDHALVDLCHGADGNASAAVTPVLRVRLHDAVPEAFKLVLTYIYTDRIDPTKKSKLCLWQVRVPFTLKNVLGLTRSRPYERSDRPAHDGCLQACCTVPHEAPGTSVRAVP
;
A
#
# COMPACT_ATOMS: atom_id res chain seq x y z
N MET A 1 20.30 -0.40 -22.53
CA MET A 1 21.59 -0.38 -21.79
C MET A 1 22.20 0.99 -22.00
N ALA A 2 22.40 1.79 -20.96
CA ALA A 2 23.20 3.01 -21.05
C ALA A 2 24.65 2.63 -20.71
N ILE A 3 25.58 2.85 -21.64
CA ILE A 3 27.00 2.58 -21.43
C ILE A 3 27.61 3.82 -20.77
N ALA A 4 28.25 3.65 -19.61
CA ALA A 4 29.01 4.71 -18.97
C ALA A 4 30.28 5.02 -19.80
N ARG A 5 30.56 6.32 -20.00
CA ARG A 5 31.74 6.82 -20.73
C ARG A 5 33.04 6.39 -20.05
N PRO A 6 34.01 5.80 -20.77
CA PRO A 6 35.41 5.83 -20.36
C PRO A 6 36.00 7.23 -20.66
N PRO A 7 36.91 7.76 -19.83
CA PRO A 7 37.61 9.02 -20.14
C PRO A 7 38.68 8.79 -21.22
N GLY A 8 38.68 9.59 -22.30
CA GLY A 8 39.83 9.69 -23.23
C GLY A 8 39.59 9.42 -24.71
N PHE A 9 38.34 9.31 -25.19
CA PHE A 9 38.05 9.24 -26.63
C PHE A 9 37.18 10.44 -27.06
N ASP A 10 37.74 11.31 -27.90
CA ASP A 10 36.96 12.30 -28.66
C ASP A 10 36.20 11.56 -29.77
N PHE A 11 34.89 11.84 -29.90
CA PHE A 11 34.07 11.26 -30.95
C PHE A 11 34.29 12.01 -32.27
N ASP A 12 34.51 11.25 -33.35
CA ASP A 12 34.45 11.73 -34.72
C ASP A 12 33.02 12.22 -35.03
N HIS A 13 32.87 13.44 -35.54
CA HIS A 13 31.60 14.18 -35.63
C HIS A 13 30.64 13.69 -36.73
N ASN A 14 30.88 12.55 -37.36
CA ASN A 14 30.05 12.02 -38.44
C ASN A 14 28.98 11.02 -37.96
N TRP A 15 28.08 11.46 -37.08
CA TRP A 15 26.82 10.74 -36.83
C TRP A 15 25.76 11.23 -37.84
N PRO A 16 25.06 10.33 -38.56
CA PRO A 16 24.01 10.75 -39.46
C PRO A 16 22.87 11.42 -38.67
N GLU A 17 22.41 12.59 -39.13
CA GLU A 17 21.31 13.38 -38.53
C GLU A 17 19.96 12.63 -38.40
N SER A 18 19.88 11.39 -38.87
CA SER A 18 18.70 10.51 -38.78
C SER A 18 18.70 9.53 -37.60
N ALA A 19 19.69 9.58 -36.71
CA ALA A 19 19.69 8.72 -35.52
C ALA A 19 18.78 9.31 -34.43
N GLU A 20 17.51 8.89 -34.41
CA GLU A 20 16.60 9.15 -33.30
C GLU A 20 17.17 8.54 -32.01
N CYS A 21 17.88 9.35 -31.23
CA CYS A 21 18.31 8.99 -29.90
C CYS A 21 17.15 9.23 -28.92
N LEU A 22 16.73 8.18 -28.21
CA LEU A 22 15.84 8.30 -27.04
C LEU A 22 16.58 9.09 -25.96
N THR A 23 16.37 10.40 -25.95
CA THR A 23 16.85 11.28 -24.90
C THR A 23 15.82 11.26 -23.76
N LEU A 24 16.20 10.67 -22.63
CA LEU A 24 15.42 10.75 -21.39
C LEU A 24 15.91 11.97 -20.62
N ASP A 25 15.11 13.04 -20.64
CA ASP A 25 15.36 14.23 -19.82
C ASP A 25 14.89 13.96 -18.38
N PHE A 26 15.85 13.68 -17.51
CA PHE A 26 15.59 13.61 -16.08
C PHE A 26 15.71 15.04 -15.56
N GLY A 27 14.56 15.69 -15.33
CA GLY A 27 14.50 16.99 -14.63
C GLY A 27 15.24 16.96 -13.29
N PRO A 28 15.36 18.11 -12.59
CA PRO A 28 16.19 18.21 -11.39
C PRO A 28 15.86 17.10 -10.38
N PHE A 29 16.82 16.20 -10.16
CA PHE A 29 16.68 15.04 -9.29
C PHE A 29 16.59 15.52 -7.84
N GLU A 30 15.38 15.61 -7.29
CA GLU A 30 15.21 15.69 -5.84
C GLU A 30 15.36 14.28 -5.25
N THR A 31 16.22 14.13 -4.25
CA THR A 31 16.44 12.85 -3.56
C THR A 31 15.11 12.35 -2.97
N VAL A 32 14.65 11.19 -3.42
CA VAL A 32 13.45 10.53 -2.90
C VAL A 32 13.66 10.07 -1.46
N HIS A 33 12.55 9.90 -0.74
CA HIS A 33 12.52 9.47 0.66
C HIS A 33 13.30 10.39 1.61
N ARG A 34 13.48 11.64 1.20
CA ARG A 34 14.17 12.65 2.00
C ARG A 34 13.20 13.41 2.88
N TRP A 35 13.51 13.47 4.18
CA TRP A 35 12.87 14.39 5.11
C TRP A 35 13.64 15.71 5.17
N ARG A 36 12.91 16.84 5.15
CA ARG A 36 13.45 18.17 5.41
C ARG A 36 12.57 18.89 6.43
N GLN A 37 13.18 19.53 7.40
CA GLN A 37 12.49 20.45 8.27
C GLN A 37 12.19 21.74 7.51
N MET A 38 10.93 22.15 7.54
CA MET A 38 10.46 23.42 6.99
C MET A 38 10.49 24.48 8.09
N PRO A 39 10.41 25.78 7.73
CA PRO A 39 10.34 26.84 8.73
C PRO A 39 9.24 26.58 9.76
N ASN A 40 9.59 26.73 11.03
CA ASN A 40 8.64 26.54 12.13
C ASN A 40 7.54 27.60 12.07
N CYS A 41 6.35 27.26 12.55
CA CYS A 41 5.31 28.25 12.73
C CYS A 41 5.66 29.14 13.94
N ASP A 42 5.94 30.40 13.71
CA ASP A 42 6.21 31.35 14.78
C ASP A 42 4.99 31.55 15.68
N GLU A 43 5.24 31.79 16.97
CA GLU A 43 4.19 31.86 17.99
C GLU A 43 3.22 33.03 17.79
N PHE A 44 3.70 34.12 17.18
CA PHE A 44 2.85 35.25 16.81
C PHE A 44 1.92 34.91 15.62
N VAL A 45 2.34 34.00 14.73
CA VAL A 45 1.50 33.52 13.63
C VAL A 45 0.48 32.53 14.17
N GLY A 46 0.93 31.49 14.87
CA GLY A 46 0.08 30.44 15.39
C GLY A 46 0.75 29.61 16.49
N ALA A 47 -0.06 29.15 17.44
CA ALA A 47 0.44 28.34 18.55
C ALA A 47 0.83 26.92 18.10
N ARG A 48 1.80 26.33 18.82
CA ARG A 48 2.06 24.89 18.83
C ARG A 48 0.77 24.11 19.12
N ARG A 49 0.53 22.99 18.42
CA ARG A 49 -0.77 22.32 18.51
C ARG A 49 -0.74 20.82 18.24
N SER A 50 -1.71 20.11 18.81
CA SER A 50 -2.04 18.71 18.54
C SER A 50 -3.53 18.56 18.21
N LYS A 51 -3.93 17.39 17.68
CA LYS A 51 -5.34 17.00 17.46
C LYS A 51 -6.11 17.99 16.55
N HIS A 52 -5.37 18.68 15.70
CA HIS A 52 -5.84 19.62 14.69
C HIS A 52 -6.02 18.91 13.35
N THR A 53 -6.54 19.62 12.36
CA THR A 53 -6.59 19.14 10.98
C THR A 53 -5.64 19.91 10.09
N VAL A 54 -5.10 19.22 9.09
CA VAL A 54 -4.26 19.81 8.05
C VAL A 54 -4.86 19.39 6.71
N VAL A 55 -5.13 20.35 5.84
CA VAL A 55 -5.61 20.09 4.49
C VAL A 55 -4.76 20.81 3.46
N ALA A 56 -4.65 20.23 2.26
CA ALA A 56 -3.97 20.85 1.12
C ALA A 56 -5.01 21.50 0.20
N TYR A 57 -4.71 22.71 -0.25
CA TYR A 57 -5.46 23.36 -1.32
C TYR A 57 -4.52 24.18 -2.21
N LYS A 58 -4.41 23.80 -3.49
CA LYS A 58 -3.39 24.30 -4.42
C LYS A 58 -1.99 24.13 -3.81
N ASP A 59 -1.13 25.15 -3.92
CA ASP A 59 0.25 25.14 -3.42
C ASP A 59 0.38 25.59 -1.96
N ALA A 60 -0.63 25.29 -1.13
CA ALA A 60 -0.65 25.69 0.26
C ALA A 60 -1.23 24.62 1.18
N ILE A 61 -0.75 24.64 2.41
CA ILE A 61 -1.23 23.83 3.52
C ILE A 61 -2.04 24.73 4.46
N TYR A 62 -3.24 24.29 4.83
CA TYR A 62 -4.10 24.97 5.78
C TYR A 62 -4.23 24.15 7.06
N VAL A 63 -4.14 24.82 8.21
CA VAL A 63 -4.18 24.19 9.54
C VAL A 63 -5.30 24.81 10.35
N PHE A 64 -6.22 23.99 10.85
CA PHE A 64 -7.37 24.45 11.63
C PHE A 64 -7.48 23.76 12.98
N GLY A 65 -7.73 24.58 14.01
CA GLY A 65 -8.07 24.15 15.36
C GLY A 65 -6.98 23.34 16.07
N GLY A 66 -7.40 22.37 16.89
CA GLY A 66 -6.57 21.61 17.80
C GLY A 66 -6.46 22.25 19.18
N ASP A 67 -5.46 21.83 19.95
CA ASP A 67 -5.17 22.40 21.26
C ASP A 67 -3.67 22.65 21.45
N ASN A 68 -3.34 23.67 22.24
CA ASN A 68 -1.95 24.03 22.58
C ASN A 68 -1.50 23.57 23.98
N GLY A 69 -2.32 22.74 24.65
CA GLY A 69 -2.13 22.30 26.03
C GLY A 69 -2.69 23.25 27.10
N LYS A 70 -3.15 24.45 26.73
CA LYS A 70 -3.82 25.42 27.61
C LYS A 70 -5.26 25.70 27.20
N GLN A 71 -5.50 25.76 25.90
CA GLN A 71 -6.82 26.01 25.34
C GLN A 71 -6.99 25.34 23.98
N MET A 72 -8.25 25.16 23.58
CA MET A 72 -8.61 24.79 22.22
C MET A 72 -8.46 25.99 21.29
N LEU A 73 -8.26 25.74 20.00
CA LEU A 73 -8.02 26.76 18.99
C LEU A 73 -9.09 26.71 17.90
N ASN A 74 -9.33 27.84 17.23
CA ASN A 74 -10.15 27.96 16.01
C ASN A 74 -9.52 28.91 14.97
N ASP A 75 -8.24 29.19 15.09
CA ASP A 75 -7.51 29.93 14.08
C ASP A 75 -7.28 29.07 12.84
N LEU A 76 -7.25 29.72 11.67
CA LEU A 76 -6.90 29.10 10.40
C LEU A 76 -5.53 29.61 9.96
N LEU A 77 -4.53 28.74 10.02
CA LEU A 77 -3.18 29.04 9.55
C LEU A 77 -3.02 28.60 8.10
N ARG A 78 -2.12 29.27 7.38
CA ARG A 78 -1.72 28.93 6.02
C ARG A 78 -0.20 28.87 5.94
N PHE A 79 0.32 27.79 5.39
CA PHE A 79 1.72 27.68 4.97
C PHE A 79 1.79 27.68 3.45
N ASP A 80 2.52 28.64 2.89
CA ASP A 80 2.79 28.71 1.46
C ASP A 80 3.95 27.77 1.10
N VAL A 81 3.72 26.81 0.21
CA VAL A 81 4.75 25.82 -0.14
C VAL A 81 5.87 26.43 -0.99
N ARG A 82 5.54 27.40 -1.84
CA ARG A 82 6.52 28.04 -2.74
C ARG A 82 7.41 29.00 -1.96
N ASP A 83 6.78 29.84 -1.15
CA ASP A 83 7.49 30.86 -0.36
C ASP A 83 8.08 30.29 0.93
N LYS A 84 7.66 29.09 1.34
CA LYS A 84 8.05 28.40 2.58
C LYS A 84 7.79 29.25 3.82
N SER A 85 6.68 29.99 3.83
CA SER A 85 6.35 30.95 4.87
C SER A 85 5.00 30.66 5.50
N TRP A 86 4.90 30.93 6.80
CA TRP A 86 3.65 30.87 7.55
C TRP A 86 2.92 32.21 7.56
N GLY A 87 1.59 32.14 7.52
CA GLY A 87 0.70 33.27 7.74
C GLY A 87 -0.63 32.82 8.32
N ARG A 88 -1.48 33.79 8.68
CA ARG A 88 -2.88 33.52 9.00
C ARG A 88 -3.70 33.61 7.72
N ALA A 89 -4.60 32.67 7.52
CA ALA A 89 -5.54 32.75 6.41
C ALA A 89 -6.51 33.91 6.64
N PHE A 90 -6.92 34.56 5.57
CA PHE A 90 -7.98 35.56 5.63
C PHE A 90 -9.31 34.88 5.95
N THR A 91 -9.99 35.32 7.01
CA THR A 91 -11.25 34.72 7.46
C THR A 91 -12.33 35.78 7.66
N THR A 92 -13.52 35.52 7.15
CA THR A 92 -14.76 36.29 7.38
C THR A 92 -15.91 35.35 7.77
N GLY A 93 -17.05 35.90 8.20
CA GLY A 93 -18.17 35.10 8.69
C GLY A 93 -17.95 34.57 10.10
N CYS A 94 -18.68 33.52 10.46
CA CYS A 94 -18.63 32.91 11.80
C CYS A 94 -17.86 31.59 11.74
N PRO A 95 -16.58 31.54 12.17
CA PRO A 95 -15.84 30.30 12.22
C PRO A 95 -16.41 29.34 13.28
N PRO A 96 -16.07 28.04 13.20
CA PRO A 96 -16.43 27.09 14.23
C PRO A 96 -15.86 27.52 15.59
N ALA A 97 -16.57 27.18 16.68
CA ALA A 97 -16.03 27.33 18.03
C ALA A 97 -14.68 26.55 18.19
N PRO A 98 -13.77 27.02 19.07
CA PRO A 98 -12.51 26.33 19.37
C PRO A 98 -12.69 24.85 19.64
N ARG A 99 -11.93 24.01 18.92
CA ARG A 99 -12.14 22.57 18.91
C ARG A 99 -10.93 21.72 18.57
N TYR A 100 -10.91 20.49 19.08
CA TYR A 100 -9.93 19.46 18.72
C TYR A 100 -10.59 18.11 18.40
N HIS A 101 -9.85 17.18 17.78
CA HIS A 101 -10.37 15.89 17.29
C HIS A 101 -11.57 16.02 16.32
N HIS A 102 -11.70 17.16 15.65
CA HIS A 102 -12.58 17.32 14.49
C HIS A 102 -11.89 16.73 13.26
N SER A 103 -12.65 16.54 12.18
CA SER A 103 -12.09 16.22 10.87
C SER A 103 -12.20 17.42 9.93
N GLY A 104 -11.31 17.45 8.93
CA GLY A 104 -11.20 18.50 7.94
C GLY A 104 -10.91 17.87 6.60
N VAL A 105 -11.72 18.14 5.59
CA VAL A 105 -11.56 17.61 4.23
C VAL A 105 -11.77 18.71 3.19
N VAL A 106 -11.24 18.53 1.99
CA VAL A 106 -11.37 19.49 0.89
C VAL A 106 -12.21 18.88 -0.22
N HIS A 107 -13.15 19.66 -0.72
CA HIS A 107 -13.89 19.37 -1.94
C HIS A 107 -13.95 20.64 -2.78
N GLU A 108 -13.47 20.54 -4.01
CA GLU A 108 -13.35 21.67 -4.95
C GLU A 108 -12.65 22.90 -4.34
N LYS A 109 -13.39 23.98 -4.07
CA LYS A 109 -12.88 25.27 -3.58
C LYS A 109 -13.19 25.51 -2.11
N SER A 110 -13.61 24.48 -1.38
CA SER A 110 -14.04 24.60 0.00
C SER A 110 -13.39 23.55 0.89
N MET A 111 -13.09 23.95 2.13
CA MET A 111 -12.76 23.07 3.23
C MET A 111 -14.01 22.83 4.07
N PHE A 112 -14.23 21.59 4.46
CA PHE A 112 -15.33 21.16 5.32
C PHE A 112 -14.80 20.66 6.65
N VAL A 113 -15.30 21.21 7.74
CA VAL A 113 -14.94 20.84 9.12
C VAL A 113 -16.15 20.24 9.81
N PHE A 114 -16.02 19.01 10.31
CA PHE A 114 -17.10 18.29 10.98
C PHE A 114 -16.74 17.87 12.40
N GLY A 115 -17.67 18.13 13.33
CA GLY A 115 -17.65 17.62 14.69
C GLY A 115 -16.45 18.06 15.53
N GLY A 116 -15.97 17.15 16.39
CA GLY A 116 -14.91 17.39 17.38
C GLY A 116 -15.44 17.82 18.75
N TYR A 117 -14.52 18.04 19.68
CA TYR A 117 -14.80 18.54 21.03
C TYR A 117 -14.68 20.06 21.10
N THR A 118 -15.64 20.70 21.76
CA THR A 118 -15.57 22.11 22.17
C THR A 118 -15.67 22.21 23.69
N GLY A 119 -15.05 23.23 24.29
CA GLY A 119 -15.15 23.51 25.73
C GLY A 119 -13.84 24.04 26.31
N ASP A 120 -13.68 23.91 27.63
CA ASP A 120 -12.42 24.16 28.33
C ASP A 120 -11.64 22.85 28.48
N ILE A 121 -10.36 22.84 28.13
CA ILE A 121 -9.50 21.66 28.21
C ILE A 121 -9.20 21.23 29.65
N HIS A 122 -9.29 22.16 30.61
CA HIS A 122 -9.02 21.89 32.03
C HIS A 122 -10.29 21.53 32.81
N SER A 123 -11.47 21.77 32.23
CA SER A 123 -12.75 21.45 32.86
C SER A 123 -13.52 20.40 32.07
N ASN A 124 -13.55 19.19 32.62
CA ASN A 124 -14.33 18.09 32.06
C ASN A 124 -15.85 18.36 32.10
N SER A 125 -16.33 19.35 32.87
CA SER A 125 -17.78 19.60 33.01
C SER A 125 -18.42 20.23 31.77
N ASN A 126 -17.64 20.86 30.90
CA ASN A 126 -18.13 21.63 29.74
C ASN A 126 -17.64 21.06 28.39
N LEU A 127 -17.02 19.88 28.37
CA LEU A 127 -16.61 19.22 27.14
C LEU A 127 -17.82 18.65 26.42
N ALA A 128 -18.08 19.15 25.21
CA ALA A 128 -19.20 18.70 24.38
C ALA A 128 -18.71 18.30 22.99
N ASN A 129 -19.09 17.10 22.56
CA ASN A 129 -18.97 16.71 21.16
C ASN A 129 -19.94 17.54 20.30
N LYS A 130 -19.57 17.75 19.03
CA LYS A 130 -20.40 18.41 18.03
C LYS A 130 -20.65 17.50 16.83
N ASN A 131 -21.74 17.78 16.10
CA ASN A 131 -22.08 17.21 14.79
C ASN A 131 -22.39 18.33 13.77
N ASP A 132 -21.90 19.54 14.03
CA ASP A 132 -21.99 20.66 13.11
C ASP A 132 -21.05 20.45 11.91
N LEU A 133 -21.46 20.95 10.75
CA LEU A 133 -20.63 21.00 9.54
C LEU A 133 -20.41 22.45 9.16
N PHE A 134 -19.15 22.85 9.09
CA PHE A 134 -18.74 24.17 8.64
C PHE A 134 -18.04 24.08 7.30
N GLU A 135 -18.32 25.04 6.43
CA GLU A 135 -17.64 25.24 5.16
C GLU A 135 -16.80 26.51 5.24
N TYR A 136 -15.54 26.42 4.81
CA TYR A 136 -14.67 27.55 4.54
C TYR A 136 -14.37 27.60 3.04
N ASN A 137 -14.78 28.67 2.38
CA ASN A 137 -14.50 28.87 0.97
C ASN A 137 -13.10 29.48 0.79
N PHE A 138 -12.19 28.77 0.13
CA PHE A 138 -10.81 29.23 -0.05
C PHE A 138 -10.68 30.48 -0.92
N THR A 139 -11.68 30.79 -1.76
CA THR A 139 -11.65 31.94 -2.68
C THR A 139 -12.10 33.22 -1.97
N THR A 140 -13.19 33.15 -1.18
CA THR A 140 -13.74 34.32 -0.49
C THR A 140 -13.21 34.48 0.94
N GLY A 141 -12.63 33.42 1.51
CA GLY A 141 -12.23 33.37 2.91
C GLY A 141 -13.41 33.34 3.89
N GLN A 142 -14.61 33.01 3.43
CA GLN A 142 -15.82 33.03 4.26
C GLN A 142 -16.09 31.68 4.92
N TRP A 143 -16.38 31.72 6.23
CA TRP A 143 -16.96 30.61 6.97
C TRP A 143 -18.49 30.66 6.95
N SER A 144 -19.10 29.51 6.71
CA SER A 144 -20.55 29.31 6.81
C SER A 144 -20.89 27.97 7.46
N GLU A 145 -21.81 27.96 8.39
CA GLU A 145 -22.35 26.73 8.99
C GLU A 145 -23.47 26.17 8.11
N TRP A 146 -23.40 24.87 7.81
CA TRP A 146 -24.48 24.16 7.14
C TRP A 146 -25.52 23.70 8.16
N LYS A 147 -26.78 24.01 7.88
CA LYS A 147 -27.93 23.58 8.68
C LYS A 147 -28.60 22.39 8.01
N PHE A 148 -29.01 21.43 8.83
CA PHE A 148 -29.64 20.20 8.38
C PHE A 148 -30.94 19.99 9.14
N GLU A 149 -31.88 19.31 8.50
CA GLU A 149 -33.12 18.85 9.08
C GLU A 149 -33.17 17.31 9.05
N GLY A 150 -33.95 16.73 9.95
CA GLY A 150 -34.13 15.28 10.02
C GLY A 150 -33.00 14.56 10.76
N ARG A 151 -32.70 13.33 10.34
CA ARG A 151 -31.78 12.45 11.04
C ARG A 151 -30.34 12.81 10.71
N MET A 152 -29.50 12.93 11.74
CA MET A 152 -28.11 13.32 11.63
C MET A 152 -27.21 12.34 12.38
N PRO A 153 -25.92 12.25 12.03
CA PRO A 153 -24.94 11.57 12.87
C PRO A 153 -24.94 12.18 14.27
N VAL A 154 -24.79 11.33 15.29
CA VAL A 154 -24.59 11.79 16.67
C VAL A 154 -23.34 12.67 16.77
N PRO A 155 -23.33 13.66 17.67
CA PRO A 155 -22.14 14.45 17.99
C PRO A 155 -20.94 13.54 18.29
N ARG A 156 -19.81 13.79 17.63
CA ARG A 156 -18.66 12.88 17.70
C ARG A 156 -17.33 13.56 17.48
N SER A 157 -16.28 12.91 17.95
CA SER A 157 -14.88 13.30 17.77
C SER A 157 -14.03 12.09 17.37
N ALA A 158 -12.80 12.37 16.93
CA ALA A 158 -11.79 11.36 16.59
C ALA A 158 -12.30 10.31 15.59
N HIS A 159 -13.21 10.74 14.71
CA HIS A 159 -13.81 9.96 13.63
C HIS A 159 -12.98 10.09 12.35
N GLY A 160 -13.21 9.19 11.40
CA GLY A 160 -12.68 9.30 10.05
C GLY A 160 -13.59 10.15 9.17
N ALA A 161 -13.00 10.96 8.29
CA ALA A 161 -13.73 11.66 7.24
C ALA A 161 -13.04 11.51 5.89
N ALA A 162 -13.85 11.39 4.84
CA ALA A 162 -13.39 11.26 3.47
C ALA A 162 -14.33 11.99 2.51
N VAL A 163 -13.79 12.46 1.39
CA VAL A 163 -14.59 12.95 0.26
C VAL A 163 -14.48 11.93 -0.86
N TYR A 164 -15.61 11.50 -1.39
CA TYR A 164 -15.68 10.64 -2.57
C TYR A 164 -16.97 10.90 -3.34
N ASP A 165 -16.85 11.07 -4.66
CA ASP A 165 -17.98 11.26 -5.57
C ASP A 165 -18.91 12.40 -5.14
N GLY A 166 -18.33 13.57 -4.83
CA GLY A 166 -19.08 14.76 -4.40
C GLY A 166 -19.79 14.62 -3.04
N LYS A 167 -19.49 13.57 -2.26
CA LYS A 167 -20.08 13.35 -0.93
C LYS A 167 -19.02 13.39 0.16
N LEU A 168 -19.41 13.93 1.31
CA LEU A 168 -18.69 13.78 2.56
C LEU A 168 -19.12 12.47 3.21
N TRP A 169 -18.15 11.66 3.64
CA TRP A 169 -18.34 10.40 4.35
C TRP A 169 -17.73 10.52 5.75
N ILE A 170 -18.50 10.17 6.78
CA ILE A 170 -18.09 10.16 8.18
C ILE A 170 -18.18 8.75 8.72
N PHE A 171 -17.08 8.24 9.24
CA PHE A 171 -16.98 6.88 9.76
C PHE A 171 -16.55 6.87 11.24
N ALA A 172 -17.29 6.11 12.06
CA ALA A 172 -16.95 5.79 13.44
C ALA A 172 -16.69 7.03 14.33
N GLY A 173 -15.77 6.93 15.28
CA GLY A 173 -15.42 7.99 16.24
C GLY A 173 -15.89 7.70 17.65
N TYR A 174 -15.95 8.74 18.47
CA TYR A 174 -16.36 8.67 19.87
C TYR A 174 -17.45 9.72 20.16
N ASP A 175 -18.60 9.28 20.66
CA ASP A 175 -19.76 10.16 20.91
C ASP A 175 -19.74 10.79 22.33
N GLY A 176 -18.77 10.42 23.16
CA GLY A 176 -18.67 10.85 24.57
C GLY A 176 -19.08 9.75 25.56
N ASN A 177 -19.68 8.67 25.07
CA ASN A 177 -20.04 7.49 25.85
C ASN A 177 -19.40 6.23 25.27
N ALA A 178 -19.58 5.98 23.97
CA ALA A 178 -19.12 4.79 23.27
C ALA A 178 -18.30 5.13 22.02
N ARG A 179 -17.41 4.20 21.65
CA ARG A 179 -16.78 4.20 20.32
C ARG A 179 -17.81 3.69 19.32
N LEU A 180 -17.82 4.29 18.14
CA LEU A 180 -18.76 4.01 17.07
C LEU A 180 -18.09 3.20 15.95
N ASN A 181 -18.89 2.65 15.06
CA ASN A 181 -18.48 2.07 13.76
C ASN A 181 -19.54 2.29 12.68
N ASP A 182 -20.42 3.26 12.86
CA ASP A 182 -21.44 3.67 11.90
C ASP A 182 -20.82 4.47 10.74
N MET A 183 -21.57 4.56 9.64
CA MET A 183 -21.18 5.30 8.44
C MET A 183 -22.29 6.27 8.06
N TRP A 184 -21.93 7.52 7.83
CA TRP A 184 -22.84 8.57 7.38
C TRP A 184 -22.31 9.23 6.13
N SER A 185 -23.21 9.67 5.26
CA SER A 185 -22.84 10.46 4.09
C SER A 185 -23.78 11.64 3.86
N VAL A 186 -23.26 12.70 3.25
CA VAL A 186 -24.04 13.85 2.81
C VAL A 186 -23.51 14.38 1.49
N SER A 187 -24.40 14.82 0.59
CA SER A 187 -24.02 15.46 -0.67
C SER A 187 -23.38 16.82 -0.41
N LEU A 188 -22.21 17.06 -1.02
CA LEU A 188 -21.58 18.37 -1.11
C LEU A 188 -21.95 19.09 -2.42
N LEU A 189 -22.78 18.46 -3.26
CA LEU A 189 -23.28 18.98 -4.51
C LEU A 189 -24.77 19.36 -4.40
N GLY A 190 -25.14 20.45 -5.06
CA GLY A 190 -26.51 20.95 -5.14
C GLY A 190 -27.05 21.55 -3.84
N ASP A 191 -28.35 21.86 -3.83
CA ASP A 191 -29.00 22.54 -2.71
C ASP A 191 -29.63 21.59 -1.68
N SER A 192 -29.89 20.33 -2.07
CA SER A 192 -30.48 19.32 -1.18
C SER A 192 -29.43 18.71 -0.26
N ARG A 193 -29.47 19.07 1.03
CA ARG A 193 -28.49 18.70 2.05
C ARG A 193 -29.14 17.83 3.11
N THR A 194 -29.07 16.52 2.94
CA THR A 194 -29.61 15.54 3.90
C THR A 194 -28.56 14.48 4.22
N TRP A 195 -28.44 14.17 5.51
CA TRP A 195 -27.58 13.09 5.98
C TRP A 195 -28.26 11.72 5.75
N GLU A 196 -27.49 10.78 5.18
CA GLU A 196 -27.87 9.39 4.99
C GLU A 196 -27.00 8.51 5.88
N GLU A 197 -27.61 7.68 6.75
CA GLU A 197 -26.88 6.58 7.38
C GLU A 197 -26.68 5.48 6.35
N VAL A 198 -25.43 5.10 6.12
CA VAL A 198 -25.06 4.17 5.07
C VAL A 198 -25.01 2.75 5.65
N PRO A 199 -25.80 1.80 5.11
CA PRO A 199 -25.69 0.41 5.52
C PRO A 199 -24.35 -0.18 5.08
N GLN A 200 -23.68 -0.88 5.99
CA GLN A 200 -22.35 -1.46 5.79
C GLN A 200 -22.45 -2.98 5.69
N ARG A 201 -21.65 -3.60 4.81
CA ARG A 201 -21.60 -5.06 4.60
C ARG A 201 -20.16 -5.57 4.62
N GLY A 202 -19.97 -6.87 4.82
CA GLY A 202 -18.66 -7.52 4.76
C GLY A 202 -17.92 -7.49 6.10
N ASP A 203 -16.59 -7.38 6.05
CA ASP A 203 -15.70 -7.40 7.21
C ASP A 203 -15.66 -6.03 7.90
N CYS A 204 -16.78 -5.59 8.45
CA CYS A 204 -16.89 -4.28 9.08
C CYS A 204 -15.85 -4.12 10.21
N PRO A 205 -15.10 -2.99 10.24
CA PRO A 205 -14.18 -2.73 11.34
C PRO A 205 -14.92 -2.70 12.70
N PRO A 206 -14.25 -3.09 13.79
CA PRO A 206 -14.79 -2.92 15.14
C PRO A 206 -14.95 -1.42 15.47
N THR A 207 -15.63 -1.12 16.58
CA THR A 207 -15.77 0.26 17.05
C THR A 207 -14.41 0.89 17.30
N CYS A 208 -14.17 2.05 16.69
CA CYS A 208 -12.84 2.66 16.66
C CYS A 208 -12.88 4.19 16.70
N CYS A 209 -11.79 4.78 17.19
CA CYS A 209 -11.50 6.21 17.12
C CYS A 209 -9.99 6.45 17.06
N ASN A 210 -9.55 7.69 16.83
CA ASN A 210 -8.13 8.06 16.77
C ASN A 210 -7.33 7.30 15.71
N PHE A 211 -7.99 6.98 14.58
CA PHE A 211 -7.38 6.38 13.39
C PHE A 211 -7.41 7.40 12.24
N PRO A 212 -6.45 7.31 11.31
CA PRO A 212 -6.49 8.06 10.07
C PRO A 212 -7.29 7.32 8.99
N VAL A 213 -7.77 8.10 8.02
CA VAL A 213 -8.43 7.61 6.81
C VAL A 213 -7.66 8.13 5.61
N ALA A 214 -7.50 7.29 4.58
CA ALA A 214 -7.02 7.72 3.27
C ALA A 214 -7.92 7.17 2.16
N VAL A 215 -8.11 7.96 1.10
CA VAL A 215 -8.87 7.56 -0.08
C VAL A 215 -7.90 7.27 -1.22
N ALA A 216 -8.01 6.08 -1.81
CA ALA A 216 -7.26 5.69 -3.00
C ALA A 216 -8.09 4.69 -3.83
N ARG A 217 -7.97 4.72 -5.16
CA ARG A 217 -8.61 3.75 -6.07
C ARG A 217 -10.09 3.48 -5.77
N ASP A 218 -10.90 4.53 -5.70
CA ASP A 218 -12.34 4.43 -5.41
C ASP A 218 -12.69 3.76 -4.06
N SER A 219 -11.74 3.74 -3.12
CA SER A 219 -11.88 3.06 -1.84
C SER A 219 -11.34 3.89 -0.69
N MET A 220 -11.94 3.70 0.49
CA MET A 220 -11.46 4.26 1.74
C MET A 220 -10.69 3.21 2.52
N PHE A 221 -9.51 3.58 3.01
CA PHE A 221 -8.66 2.72 3.81
C PHE A 221 -8.64 3.22 5.26
N VAL A 222 -8.77 2.28 6.19
CA VAL A 222 -8.73 2.51 7.64
C VAL A 222 -7.66 1.60 8.23
N PHE A 223 -6.70 2.18 8.94
CA PHE A 223 -5.60 1.43 9.54
C PHE A 223 -5.48 1.70 11.03
N SER A 224 -5.58 0.61 11.82
CA SER A 224 -5.41 0.62 13.28
C SER A 224 -6.32 1.64 14.00
N GLY A 225 -5.86 2.26 15.09
CA GLY A 225 -6.65 3.13 15.96
C GLY A 225 -6.95 2.54 17.33
N GLN A 226 -7.72 3.28 18.14
CA GLN A 226 -8.19 2.83 19.44
C GLN A 226 -9.53 2.09 19.29
N SER A 227 -9.54 0.78 19.52
CA SER A 227 -10.72 -0.06 19.45
C SER A 227 -10.84 -0.95 20.69
N GLY A 228 -11.84 -0.70 21.54
CA GLY A 228 -12.27 -1.53 22.68
C GLY A 228 -11.17 -2.34 23.40
N ALA A 229 -11.50 -3.59 23.77
CA ALA A 229 -10.55 -4.54 24.37
C ALA A 229 -9.79 -5.39 23.33
N LYS A 230 -10.18 -5.33 22.05
CA LYS A 230 -9.55 -6.10 20.96
C LYS A 230 -8.52 -5.24 20.26
N ILE A 231 -7.26 -5.59 20.49
CA ILE A 231 -6.15 -4.83 19.99
C ILE A 231 -5.75 -5.34 18.61
N THR A 232 -5.91 -4.54 17.55
CA THR A 232 -5.54 -4.94 16.18
C THR A 232 -4.75 -3.85 15.44
N ASN A 233 -3.84 -4.28 14.57
CA ASN A 233 -3.17 -3.48 13.54
C ASN A 233 -3.69 -3.84 12.14
N SER A 234 -4.99 -4.11 12.06
CA SER A 234 -5.63 -4.51 10.80
C SER A 234 -5.81 -3.31 9.86
N LEU A 235 -5.68 -3.58 8.57
CA LEU A 235 -6.02 -2.68 7.49
C LEU A 235 -7.36 -3.09 6.90
N PHE A 236 -8.30 -2.15 6.83
CA PHE A 236 -9.62 -2.35 6.25
C PHE A 236 -9.78 -1.46 5.02
N GLN A 237 -10.49 -1.98 4.03
CA GLN A 237 -10.85 -1.28 2.81
C GLN A 237 -12.37 -1.24 2.66
N PHE A 238 -12.92 -0.05 2.48
CA PHE A 238 -14.32 0.18 2.15
C PHE A 238 -14.45 0.59 0.69
N HIS A 239 -15.26 -0.14 -0.06
CA HIS A 239 -15.60 0.19 -1.43
C HIS A 239 -16.84 1.09 -1.43
N PHE A 240 -16.67 2.36 -1.80
CA PHE A 240 -17.76 3.35 -1.73
C PHE A 240 -18.98 2.95 -2.58
N LYS A 241 -18.74 2.46 -3.80
CA LYS A 241 -19.81 2.09 -4.75
C LYS A 241 -20.66 0.93 -4.25
N THR A 242 -20.04 -0.10 -3.67
CA THR A 242 -20.74 -1.33 -3.22
C THR A 242 -21.13 -1.29 -1.75
N LYS A 243 -20.66 -0.30 -0.99
CA LYS A 243 -20.85 -0.16 0.47
C LYS A 243 -20.34 -1.40 1.24
N PHE A 244 -19.23 -1.97 0.77
CA PHE A 244 -18.68 -3.25 1.27
C PHE A 244 -17.27 -3.08 1.86
N TRP A 245 -17.09 -3.59 3.07
CA TRP A 245 -15.82 -3.68 3.78
C TRP A 245 -15.13 -5.01 3.53
N ALA A 246 -13.83 -4.95 3.28
CA ALA A 246 -12.94 -6.10 3.25
C ALA A 246 -11.78 -5.88 4.21
N ARG A 247 -11.45 -6.90 5.02
CA ARG A 247 -10.22 -6.89 5.80
C ARG A 247 -9.07 -7.33 4.91
N ILE A 248 -8.07 -6.48 4.75
CA ILE A 248 -6.87 -6.84 4.00
C ILE A 248 -6.01 -7.71 4.90
N SER A 249 -5.80 -8.96 4.49
CA SER A 249 -4.89 -9.88 5.20
C SER A 249 -3.46 -9.40 5.02
N THR A 250 -2.80 -9.08 6.13
CA THR A 250 -1.39 -8.65 6.19
C THR A 250 -0.44 -9.77 6.62
N GLU A 251 -0.97 -10.98 6.88
CA GLU A 251 -0.20 -12.18 7.20
C GLU A 251 0.39 -12.77 5.91
N HIS A 252 1.63 -12.40 5.58
CA HIS A 252 2.28 -12.84 4.33
C HIS A 252 3.51 -13.70 4.58
N ILE A 253 3.32 -14.86 5.23
CA ILE A 253 4.37 -15.89 5.39
C ILE A 253 4.97 -16.32 4.03
N LEU A 254 4.24 -16.11 2.92
CA LEU A 254 4.64 -16.54 1.57
C LEU A 254 5.21 -15.44 0.65
N ARG A 255 5.27 -14.16 1.06
CA ARG A 255 5.74 -13.06 0.18
C ARG A 255 7.06 -12.41 0.59
N GLY A 256 7.68 -12.85 1.69
CA GLY A 256 8.94 -12.28 2.19
C GLY A 256 8.85 -10.79 2.57
N ALA A 257 7.64 -10.26 2.73
CA ALA A 257 7.40 -8.86 3.08
C ALA A 257 7.54 -8.65 4.60
N PRO A 258 8.01 -7.46 5.05
CA PRO A 258 8.03 -7.13 6.46
C PRO A 258 6.63 -7.10 7.05
N ALA A 259 6.55 -7.27 8.37
CA ALA A 259 5.30 -7.22 9.11
C ALA A 259 4.62 -5.84 8.97
N PRO A 260 3.28 -5.78 9.05
CA PRO A 260 2.57 -4.50 9.13
C PRO A 260 3.04 -3.67 10.33
N PRO A 261 2.87 -2.34 10.30
CA PRO A 261 3.16 -1.50 11.46
C PRO A 261 2.47 -2.04 12.71
N THR A 262 3.15 -1.93 13.84
CA THR A 262 2.56 -2.21 15.15
C THR A 262 1.31 -1.36 15.34
N ARG A 263 0.39 -1.91 16.13
CA ARG A 263 -0.83 -1.24 16.57
C ARG A 263 -0.53 0.17 17.06
N ARG A 264 -1.29 1.15 16.57
CA ARG A 264 -1.03 2.55 16.89
C ARG A 264 -2.27 3.41 16.78
N TYR A 265 -2.23 4.54 17.46
CA TYR A 265 -3.25 5.59 17.34
C TYR A 265 -2.61 6.97 17.31
N GLY A 266 -3.35 7.95 16.79
CA GLY A 266 -2.84 9.31 16.60
C GLY A 266 -1.72 9.40 15.56
N HIS A 267 -1.55 8.37 14.72
CA HIS A 267 -0.72 8.38 13.52
C HIS A 267 -1.46 9.06 12.37
N THR A 268 -0.72 9.44 11.34
CA THR A 268 -1.29 9.91 10.07
C THR A 268 -1.19 8.83 9.01
N MET A 269 -2.12 8.86 8.05
CA MET A 269 -2.06 8.05 6.84
C MET A 269 -2.43 8.92 5.65
N VAL A 270 -1.59 8.93 4.63
CA VAL A 270 -1.85 9.66 3.37
C VAL A 270 -1.73 8.72 2.19
N ALA A 271 -2.54 8.95 1.17
CA ALA A 271 -2.43 8.25 -0.11
C ALA A 271 -1.59 9.09 -1.07
N PHE A 272 -0.66 8.44 -1.76
CA PHE A 272 0.07 9.04 -2.88
C PHE A 272 0.35 7.97 -3.93
N ASP A 273 -0.04 8.25 -5.18
CA ASP A 273 0.03 7.30 -6.29
C ASP A 273 -0.61 5.94 -5.94
N ARG A 274 0.15 4.84 -5.95
CA ARG A 274 -0.31 3.48 -5.62
C ARG A 274 -0.07 3.08 -4.16
N HIS A 275 0.35 4.00 -3.30
CA HIS A 275 0.80 3.67 -1.95
C HIS A 275 0.01 4.39 -0.87
N LEU A 276 -0.12 3.73 0.28
CA LEU A 276 -0.56 4.35 1.54
C LEU A 276 0.66 4.50 2.45
N TYR A 277 0.92 5.72 2.91
CA TYR A 277 2.02 6.03 3.80
C TYR A 277 1.50 6.26 5.21
N VAL A 278 2.06 5.55 6.20
CA VAL A 278 1.69 5.65 7.61
C VAL A 278 2.88 6.16 8.42
N PHE A 279 2.69 7.26 9.14
CA PHE A 279 3.75 7.90 9.92
C PHE A 279 3.37 8.12 11.39
N GLY A 280 4.32 7.81 12.27
CA GLY A 280 4.25 8.15 13.69
C GLY A 280 3.12 7.46 14.46
N GLY A 281 2.52 8.20 15.39
CA GLY A 281 1.54 7.72 16.36
C GLY A 281 2.19 7.24 17.64
N THR A 282 1.41 6.58 18.50
CA THR A 282 1.96 5.85 19.65
C THR A 282 1.67 4.36 19.48
N ALA A 283 2.69 3.53 19.71
CA ALA A 283 2.64 2.08 19.61
C ALA A 283 3.27 1.47 20.86
N ASP A 284 2.54 0.66 21.61
CA ASP A 284 3.07 -0.07 22.79
C ASP A 284 3.87 0.81 23.76
N ASN A 285 3.32 1.98 24.12
CA ASN A 285 3.93 3.01 24.98
C ASN A 285 5.19 3.69 24.41
N THR A 286 5.52 3.45 23.15
CA THR A 286 6.59 4.14 22.42
C THR A 286 6.00 5.19 21.48
N LEU A 287 6.83 6.16 21.08
CA LEU A 287 6.54 7.13 20.03
C LEU A 287 7.41 6.80 18.81
N PRO A 288 6.97 5.89 17.94
CA PRO A 288 7.71 5.58 16.73
C PRO A 288 7.79 6.81 15.80
N ASN A 289 8.89 6.91 15.07
CA ASN A 289 9.11 7.86 13.97
C ASN A 289 9.37 7.15 12.64
N ASP A 290 8.91 5.90 12.54
CA ASP A 290 9.00 5.09 11.33
C ASP A 290 7.98 5.55 10.28
N LEU A 291 8.37 5.44 9.01
CA LEU A 291 7.48 5.64 7.87
C LEU A 291 7.25 4.30 7.18
N HIS A 292 6.01 3.83 7.26
CA HIS A 292 5.58 2.60 6.60
C HIS A 292 4.86 2.92 5.30
N CYS A 293 5.02 2.06 4.31
CA CYS A 293 4.41 2.17 3.01
C CYS A 293 3.72 0.86 2.65
N PHE A 294 2.41 0.92 2.39
CA PHE A 294 1.62 -0.19 1.88
C PHE A 294 1.39 0.00 0.38
N ASP A 295 1.88 -0.95 -0.43
CA ASP A 295 1.66 -0.96 -1.88
C ASP A 295 0.28 -1.58 -2.18
N LEU A 296 -0.58 -0.83 -2.87
CA LEU A 296 -1.96 -1.25 -3.17
C LEU A 296 -2.04 -2.34 -4.25
N ASP A 297 -0.98 -2.56 -5.04
CA ASP A 297 -0.92 -3.58 -6.08
C ASP A 297 -0.43 -4.92 -5.54
N SER A 298 0.71 -4.91 -4.83
CA SER A 298 1.24 -6.12 -4.23
C SER A 298 0.56 -6.45 -2.90
N GLN A 299 -0.19 -5.51 -2.31
CA GLN A 299 -0.78 -5.62 -0.98
C GLN A 299 0.26 -5.99 0.07
N THR A 300 1.42 -5.35 0.05
CA THR A 300 2.51 -5.62 0.99
C THR A 300 2.99 -4.36 1.67
N TRP A 301 3.36 -4.49 2.94
CA TRP A 301 4.02 -3.44 3.70
C TRP A 301 5.52 -3.39 3.39
N SER A 302 6.09 -2.21 3.57
CA SER A 302 7.53 -1.92 3.54
C SER A 302 7.83 -0.79 4.51
N ILE A 303 9.04 -0.79 5.08
CA ILE A 303 9.54 0.32 5.90
C ILE A 303 10.42 1.18 5.00
N ILE A 304 10.06 2.45 4.85
CA ILE A 304 10.83 3.39 4.05
C ILE A 304 12.09 3.78 4.83
N GLN A 305 13.25 3.56 4.22
CA GLN A 305 14.53 4.03 4.75
C GLN A 305 14.74 5.49 4.29
N PRO A 306 14.85 6.45 5.22
CA PRO A 306 15.14 7.83 4.86
C PRO A 306 16.48 7.95 4.13
N SER A 307 16.60 8.95 3.25
CA SER A 307 17.90 9.31 2.67
C SER A 307 18.91 9.69 3.77
N ALA A 308 20.20 9.46 3.54
CA ALA A 308 21.25 9.72 4.53
C ALA A 308 21.32 11.18 5.01
N ASP A 309 20.86 12.12 4.19
CA ASP A 309 20.80 13.56 4.44
C ASP A 309 19.43 14.04 4.96
N SER A 310 18.61 13.12 5.47
CA SER A 310 17.26 13.40 6.00
C SER A 310 17.29 14.03 7.39
N GLN A 311 16.48 15.08 7.57
CA GLN A 311 16.12 15.64 8.87
C GLN A 311 14.85 14.94 9.37
N VAL A 312 15.01 13.71 9.85
CA VAL A 312 13.88 12.85 10.25
C VAL A 312 13.15 13.44 11.45
N PRO A 313 11.81 13.55 11.43
CA PRO A 313 11.07 14.06 12.58
C PRO A 313 11.22 13.14 13.80
N SER A 314 11.18 13.71 14.99
CA SER A 314 11.00 12.95 16.22
C SER A 314 9.65 12.24 16.26
N GLY A 315 9.57 11.16 17.05
CA GLY A 315 8.34 10.41 17.29
C GLY A 315 7.23 11.32 17.80
N ARG A 316 6.03 11.20 17.22
CA ARG A 316 4.93 12.11 17.50
C ARG A 316 3.56 11.49 17.29
N LEU A 317 2.59 11.87 18.12
CA LEU A 317 1.18 11.50 17.97
C LEU A 317 0.27 12.73 17.85
N PHE A 318 -0.93 12.53 17.31
CA PHE A 318 -1.92 13.59 17.06
C PHE A 318 -1.37 14.78 16.26
N HIS A 319 -0.37 14.51 15.42
CA HIS A 319 0.03 15.39 14.33
C HIS A 319 -0.95 15.21 13.17
N ALA A 320 -0.92 16.12 12.20
CA ALA A 320 -1.69 15.99 10.98
C ALA A 320 -0.78 16.12 9.77
N ALA A 321 -1.20 15.50 8.67
CA ALA A 321 -0.42 15.42 7.45
C ALA A 321 -1.32 15.65 6.22
N ALA A 322 -0.76 16.28 5.20
CA ALA A 322 -1.40 16.43 3.90
C ALA A 322 -0.36 16.34 2.78
N VAL A 323 -0.84 16.08 1.56
CA VAL A 323 0.00 15.93 0.37
C VAL A 323 -0.19 17.14 -0.54
N VAL A 324 0.91 17.75 -0.97
CA VAL A 324 0.93 18.80 -2.00
C VAL A 324 1.97 18.39 -3.03
N GLY A 325 1.52 18.24 -4.28
CA GLY A 325 2.37 17.74 -5.36
C GLY A 325 2.89 16.33 -5.04
N ASP A 326 4.21 16.19 -5.03
CA ASP A 326 4.96 14.95 -4.82
C ASP A 326 5.54 14.80 -3.40
N ALA A 327 5.01 15.57 -2.44
CA ALA A 327 5.50 15.56 -1.08
C ALA A 327 4.40 15.54 -0.02
N MET A 328 4.69 14.86 1.08
CA MET A 328 3.90 14.89 2.30
C MET A 328 4.43 15.96 3.25
N TYR A 329 3.52 16.71 3.86
CA TYR A 329 3.81 17.70 4.88
C TYR A 329 3.21 17.25 6.20
N VAL A 330 4.02 17.19 7.26
CA VAL A 330 3.63 16.78 8.61
C VAL A 330 3.79 17.98 9.55
N PHE A 331 2.72 18.35 10.25
CA PHE A 331 2.71 19.50 11.16
C PHE A 331 2.29 19.14 12.59
N GLY A 332 3.02 19.72 13.55
CA GLY A 332 2.66 19.70 14.96
C GLY A 332 2.63 18.32 15.59
N GLY A 333 1.63 18.09 16.44
CA GLY A 333 1.49 16.88 17.27
C GLY A 333 2.20 16.99 18.61
N THR A 334 2.19 15.89 19.37
CA THR A 334 2.82 15.77 20.68
C THR A 334 4.07 14.90 20.57
N VAL A 335 5.23 15.41 21.01
CA VAL A 335 6.56 14.77 20.81
C VAL A 335 7.17 14.18 22.08
N ASP A 336 6.85 14.71 23.27
CA ASP A 336 7.31 14.23 24.59
C ASP A 336 6.43 14.84 25.68
N ASN A 337 6.16 14.17 26.81
CA ASN A 337 5.52 14.72 28.03
C ASN A 337 4.46 15.82 27.80
N ASN A 338 3.48 15.59 26.93
CA ASN A 338 2.43 16.55 26.56
C ASN A 338 2.90 17.87 25.90
N VAL A 339 4.15 17.96 25.43
CA VAL A 339 4.68 19.07 24.65
C VAL A 339 4.12 19.03 23.22
N ARG A 340 3.34 20.07 22.88
CA ARG A 340 2.87 20.29 21.51
C ARG A 340 4.00 20.86 20.66
N SER A 341 4.16 20.37 19.44
CA SER A 341 5.14 20.85 18.47
C SER A 341 4.56 21.95 17.58
N ARG A 342 5.44 22.80 17.06
CA ARG A 342 5.20 23.83 16.03
C ARG A 342 5.97 23.55 14.74
N GLU A 343 6.60 22.38 14.67
CA GLU A 343 7.48 22.01 13.57
C GLU A 343 6.66 21.52 12.38
N MET A 344 7.19 21.81 11.19
CA MET A 344 6.71 21.30 9.92
C MET A 344 7.83 20.50 9.26
N PHE A 345 7.49 19.34 8.73
CA PHE A 345 8.43 18.51 7.98
C PHE A 345 7.85 18.18 6.60
N ARG A 346 8.70 18.24 5.58
CA ARG A 346 8.40 17.79 4.21
C ARG A 346 9.09 16.44 3.97
N PHE A 347 8.35 15.47 3.48
CA PHE A 347 8.85 14.18 3.02
C PHE A 347 8.67 14.07 1.51
N GLN A 348 9.76 13.80 0.80
CA GLN A 348 9.74 13.58 -0.65
C GLN A 348 9.30 12.16 -0.98
N PHE A 349 8.19 12.02 -1.73
CA PHE A 349 7.78 10.70 -2.23
C PHE A 349 8.68 10.20 -3.36
N SER A 350 8.65 8.88 -3.56
CA SER A 350 9.17 8.26 -4.77
C SER A 350 8.06 8.14 -5.81
N CYS A 351 8.22 8.79 -6.95
CA CYS A 351 7.31 8.69 -8.09
C CYS A 351 7.92 7.78 -9.16
N TYR A 352 7.89 6.47 -8.94
CA TYR A 352 8.31 5.51 -9.96
C TYR A 352 7.08 4.82 -10.57
N PRO A 353 6.97 4.78 -11.91
CA PRO A 353 5.96 3.97 -12.57
C PRO A 353 6.02 2.54 -12.03
N ARG A 354 4.85 1.89 -11.93
CA ARG A 354 4.79 0.47 -11.57
C ARG A 354 5.68 -0.31 -12.53
N CYS A 355 6.57 -1.16 -12.01
CA CYS A 355 7.29 -2.12 -12.84
C CYS A 355 6.28 -3.08 -13.45
N THR A 356 6.05 -2.98 -14.77
CA THR A 356 5.11 -3.83 -15.52
C THR A 356 5.74 -5.14 -15.97
N LEU A 357 7.04 -5.36 -15.69
CA LEU A 357 7.81 -6.46 -16.27
C LEU A 357 7.15 -7.84 -16.09
N HIS A 358 6.65 -8.14 -14.90
CA HIS A 358 5.95 -9.41 -14.63
C HIS A 358 4.61 -9.53 -15.36
N ASP A 359 3.89 -8.42 -15.48
CA ASP A 359 2.62 -8.37 -16.22
C ASP A 359 2.89 -8.51 -17.73
N ASP A 360 3.96 -7.90 -18.23
CA ASP A 360 4.40 -7.97 -19.62
C ASP A 360 4.91 -9.38 -19.97
N PHE A 361 5.66 -10.03 -19.07
CA PHE A 361 6.03 -11.45 -19.20
C PHE A 361 4.80 -12.36 -19.19
N GLY A 362 3.82 -12.09 -18.32
CA GLY A 362 2.54 -12.79 -18.33
C GLY A 362 1.82 -12.67 -19.68
N ARG A 363 1.72 -11.45 -20.23
CA ARG A 363 1.13 -11.22 -21.56
C ARG A 363 1.91 -11.92 -22.67
N LEU A 364 3.23 -12.00 -22.57
CA LEU A 364 4.06 -12.73 -23.53
C LEU A 364 3.75 -14.24 -23.50
N LEU A 365 3.60 -14.82 -22.31
CA LEU A 365 3.20 -16.22 -22.14
C LEU A 365 1.77 -16.48 -22.69
N GLU A 366 0.82 -15.58 -22.40
CA GLU A 366 -0.58 -15.71 -22.84
C GLU A 366 -0.73 -15.53 -24.36
N SER A 367 -0.03 -14.56 -24.95
CA SER A 367 -0.05 -14.27 -26.39
C SER A 367 0.76 -15.26 -27.24
N ARG A 368 1.69 -16.00 -26.62
CA ARG A 368 2.59 -16.98 -27.27
C ARG A 368 3.49 -16.39 -28.36
N GLN A 369 3.69 -15.07 -28.35
CA GLN A 369 4.58 -14.41 -29.30
C GLN A 369 6.03 -14.77 -28.99
N PHE A 370 6.84 -15.05 -30.02
CA PHE A 370 8.28 -15.36 -29.89
C PHE A 370 8.63 -16.65 -29.11
N CYS A 371 7.68 -17.57 -28.94
CA CYS A 371 7.95 -18.88 -28.34
C CYS A 371 8.95 -19.68 -29.20
N ASP A 372 10.08 -20.06 -28.61
CA ASP A 372 11.21 -20.75 -29.24
C ASP A 372 11.41 -22.19 -28.71
N VAL A 373 10.54 -22.63 -27.79
CA VAL A 373 10.48 -24.01 -27.28
C VAL A 373 9.03 -24.48 -27.11
N GLN A 374 8.81 -25.76 -27.39
CA GLN A 374 7.53 -26.45 -27.17
C GLN A 374 7.75 -27.64 -26.23
N PHE A 375 7.10 -27.59 -25.06
CA PHE A 375 7.08 -28.71 -24.13
C PHE A 375 5.95 -29.66 -24.51
N LEU A 376 6.27 -30.93 -24.72
CA LEU A 376 5.29 -32.00 -24.92
C LEU A 376 5.07 -32.67 -23.56
N VAL A 377 3.89 -32.46 -22.97
CA VAL A 377 3.64 -32.75 -21.56
C VAL A 377 2.59 -33.84 -21.38
N GLY A 378 2.90 -34.81 -20.53
CA GLY A 378 2.01 -35.94 -20.22
C GLY A 378 2.07 -37.07 -21.25
N PRO A 379 1.27 -38.13 -21.05
CA PRO A 379 1.26 -39.31 -21.93
C PRO A 379 0.71 -39.03 -23.33
N GLU A 380 -0.09 -37.96 -23.47
CA GLU A 380 -0.67 -37.53 -24.74
C GLU A 380 0.21 -36.50 -25.47
N ASP A 381 1.42 -36.23 -24.98
CA ASP A 381 2.37 -35.26 -25.56
C ASP A 381 1.72 -33.88 -25.82
N VAL A 382 0.92 -33.37 -24.87
CA VAL A 382 0.18 -32.11 -25.02
C VAL A 382 1.16 -30.95 -25.26
N PRO A 383 1.06 -30.22 -26.39
CA PRO A 383 2.01 -29.18 -26.73
C PRO A 383 1.76 -27.89 -25.95
N ILE A 384 2.79 -27.41 -25.25
CA ILE A 384 2.78 -26.18 -24.47
C ILE A 384 3.95 -25.29 -24.91
N PRO A 385 3.69 -24.23 -25.70
CA PRO A 385 4.73 -23.31 -26.16
C PRO A 385 5.23 -22.44 -25.00
N ALA A 386 6.52 -22.10 -25.03
CA ALA A 386 7.18 -21.24 -24.05
C ALA A 386 8.46 -20.61 -24.66
N HIS A 387 9.19 -19.87 -23.82
CA HIS A 387 10.43 -19.21 -24.17
C HIS A 387 11.60 -19.80 -23.37
N VAL A 388 12.66 -20.21 -24.06
CA VAL A 388 13.89 -20.77 -23.48
C VAL A 388 14.48 -19.78 -22.49
N ALA A 389 14.58 -18.49 -22.86
CA ALA A 389 15.20 -17.47 -22.01
C ALA A 389 14.55 -17.39 -20.62
N PHE A 390 13.22 -17.28 -20.54
CA PHE A 390 12.50 -17.20 -19.26
C PHE A 390 12.55 -18.50 -18.48
N VAL A 391 12.31 -19.64 -19.15
CA VAL A 391 12.24 -20.94 -18.50
C VAL A 391 13.61 -21.39 -17.99
N ALA A 392 14.65 -21.26 -18.82
CA ALA A 392 16.01 -21.64 -18.45
C ALA A 392 16.57 -20.72 -17.38
N ALA A 393 16.31 -19.40 -17.41
CA ALA A 393 16.79 -18.48 -16.38
C ALA A 393 16.26 -18.85 -15.00
N ARG A 394 14.99 -19.28 -14.91
CA ARG A 394 14.27 -19.43 -13.64
C ARG A 394 14.08 -20.87 -13.15
N SER A 395 14.42 -21.86 -13.96
CA SER A 395 14.43 -23.26 -13.54
C SER A 395 15.66 -23.98 -14.05
N GLN A 396 16.53 -24.39 -13.13
CA GLN A 396 17.72 -25.18 -13.46
C GLN A 396 17.33 -26.55 -14.03
N TRP A 397 16.27 -27.18 -13.50
CA TRP A 397 15.79 -28.45 -14.02
C TRP A 397 15.29 -28.36 -15.46
N LEU A 398 14.49 -27.32 -15.79
CA LEU A 398 14.03 -27.12 -17.17
C LEU A 398 15.17 -26.70 -18.10
N ARG A 399 16.13 -25.90 -17.60
CA ARG A 399 17.37 -25.57 -18.32
C ARG A 399 18.12 -26.82 -18.75
N ASP A 400 18.28 -27.79 -17.85
CA ASP A 400 18.98 -29.05 -18.16
C ASP A 400 18.21 -29.91 -19.15
N LYS A 401 16.86 -29.92 -19.07
CA LYS A 401 16.00 -30.61 -20.05
C LYS A 401 16.09 -29.97 -21.45
N ILE A 402 16.13 -28.64 -21.52
CA ILE A 402 16.32 -27.88 -22.77
C ILE A 402 17.69 -28.20 -23.37
N ARG A 403 18.76 -28.20 -22.56
CA ARG A 403 20.13 -28.53 -23.03
C ARG A 403 20.20 -29.92 -23.66
N ARG A 404 19.69 -30.94 -22.96
CA ARG A 404 19.64 -32.32 -23.47
C ARG A 404 18.80 -32.47 -24.74
N ALA A 405 17.75 -31.66 -24.89
CA ALA A 405 16.94 -31.68 -26.11
C ALA A 405 17.70 -31.06 -27.30
N ARG A 406 18.49 -30.01 -27.06
CA ARG A 406 19.37 -29.42 -28.08
C ARG A 406 20.47 -30.37 -28.52
N GLU A 407 21.17 -30.99 -27.57
CA GLU A 407 22.22 -31.98 -27.88
C GLU A 407 21.69 -33.11 -28.78
N LYS A 408 20.50 -33.65 -28.47
CA LYS A 408 19.85 -34.69 -29.30
C LYS A 408 19.44 -34.20 -30.68
N GLN A 409 19.07 -32.93 -30.80
CA GLN A 409 18.69 -32.34 -32.08
C GLN A 409 19.93 -32.12 -32.95
N GLU A 410 21.03 -31.64 -32.35
CA GLU A 410 22.33 -31.50 -33.01
C GLU A 410 22.86 -32.86 -33.50
N ASP A 411 22.79 -33.91 -32.67
CA ASP A 411 23.16 -35.28 -33.07
C ASP A 411 22.31 -35.78 -34.27
N HIS A 412 21.01 -35.51 -34.27
CA HIS A 412 20.10 -35.93 -35.34
C HIS A 412 20.33 -35.13 -36.64
N ASP A 413 20.60 -33.82 -36.53
CA ASP A 413 20.91 -32.97 -37.68
C ASP A 413 22.26 -33.35 -38.31
N LEU A 414 23.24 -33.75 -37.50
CA LEU A 414 24.52 -34.31 -37.96
C LEU A 414 24.34 -35.65 -38.69
N ASP A 415 23.52 -36.57 -38.15
CA ASP A 415 23.18 -37.83 -38.82
C ASP A 415 22.47 -37.60 -40.16
N HIS A 416 21.53 -36.65 -40.22
CA HIS A 416 20.82 -36.32 -41.47
C HIS A 416 21.74 -35.69 -42.53
N ALA A 417 22.64 -34.78 -42.11
CA ALA A 417 23.62 -34.17 -42.99
C ALA A 417 24.61 -35.21 -43.56
N LEU A 418 24.98 -36.23 -42.78
CA LEU A 418 25.80 -37.36 -43.25
C LEU A 418 25.06 -38.22 -44.28
N VAL A 419 23.75 -38.45 -44.10
CA VAL A 419 22.92 -39.22 -45.04
C VAL A 419 22.67 -38.47 -46.36
N ASP A 420 22.50 -37.13 -46.31
CA ASP A 420 22.36 -36.27 -47.50
C ASP A 420 23.67 -36.19 -48.31
N LEU A 421 24.83 -36.24 -47.65
CA LEU A 421 26.14 -36.36 -48.32
C LEU A 421 26.32 -37.70 -49.05
N CYS A 422 25.60 -38.75 -48.64
CA CYS A 422 25.64 -40.08 -49.25
C CYS A 422 24.68 -40.24 -50.45
N HIS A 423 23.63 -39.41 -50.52
CA HIS A 423 22.63 -39.42 -51.59
C HIS A 423 22.65 -38.07 -52.31
N GLY A 424 23.57 -37.91 -53.25
CA GLY A 424 23.74 -36.66 -53.99
C GLY A 424 22.43 -36.12 -54.55
N ALA A 425 22.00 -34.97 -54.02
CA ALA A 425 20.86 -34.21 -54.54
C ALA A 425 21.14 -32.70 -54.47
N ASP A 426 20.71 -32.04 -55.52
CA ASP A 426 20.99 -30.67 -55.91
C ASP A 426 20.62 -29.62 -54.87
N GLY A 427 21.48 -28.60 -54.78
CA GLY A 427 21.34 -27.45 -53.91
C GLY A 427 20.09 -26.64 -54.22
N ASN A 428 19.20 -26.53 -53.22
CA ASN A 428 18.36 -25.37 -53.06
C ASN A 428 18.17 -25.09 -51.56
N ALA A 429 19.15 -24.40 -50.97
CA ALA A 429 19.11 -23.97 -49.57
C ALA A 429 18.09 -22.83 -49.41
N SER A 430 16.80 -23.18 -49.32
CA SER A 430 15.83 -22.28 -48.70
C SER A 430 16.23 -22.10 -47.24
N ALA A 431 16.31 -20.86 -46.76
CA ALA A 431 16.65 -20.55 -45.38
C ALA A 431 15.70 -21.31 -44.43
N ALA A 432 16.16 -22.45 -43.90
CA ALA A 432 15.37 -23.31 -43.07
C ALA A 432 15.03 -22.57 -41.77
N VAL A 433 13.74 -22.28 -41.58
CA VAL A 433 13.20 -21.86 -40.29
C VAL A 433 13.65 -22.90 -39.26
N THR A 434 14.50 -22.49 -38.32
CA THR A 434 15.02 -23.39 -37.30
C THR A 434 13.82 -23.99 -36.57
N PRO A 435 13.64 -25.32 -36.59
CA PRO A 435 12.44 -25.93 -36.02
C PRO A 435 12.38 -25.63 -34.52
N VAL A 436 11.21 -25.23 -34.04
CA VAL A 436 10.95 -24.94 -32.62
C VAL A 436 11.39 -26.14 -31.79
N LEU A 437 12.28 -25.91 -30.81
CA LEU A 437 12.87 -26.97 -29.98
C LEU A 437 11.77 -27.73 -29.22
N ARG A 438 11.75 -29.06 -29.31
CA ARG A 438 10.76 -29.91 -28.62
C ARG A 438 11.35 -30.59 -27.39
N VAL A 439 10.73 -30.41 -26.23
CA VAL A 439 11.17 -31.00 -24.96
C VAL A 439 10.07 -31.89 -24.38
N ARG A 440 10.32 -33.20 -24.25
CA ARG A 440 9.34 -34.16 -23.71
C ARG A 440 9.38 -34.27 -22.19
N LEU A 441 8.22 -34.15 -21.56
CA LEU A 441 7.97 -34.25 -20.12
C LEU A 441 6.83 -35.25 -19.84
N HIS A 442 7.11 -36.54 -20.04
CA HIS A 442 6.11 -37.62 -19.97
C HIS A 442 5.42 -37.75 -18.60
N ASP A 443 6.17 -37.58 -17.50
CA ASP A 443 5.64 -37.78 -16.13
C ASP A 443 4.94 -36.53 -15.56
N ALA A 444 4.82 -35.47 -16.35
CA ALA A 444 4.24 -34.21 -15.90
C ALA A 444 2.77 -34.09 -16.34
N VAL A 445 1.96 -33.46 -15.48
CA VAL A 445 0.55 -33.17 -15.78
C VAL A 445 0.47 -31.81 -16.50
N PRO A 446 -0.16 -31.70 -17.69
CA PRO A 446 -0.18 -30.46 -18.48
C PRO A 446 -0.69 -29.24 -17.70
N GLU A 447 -1.73 -29.41 -16.90
CA GLU A 447 -2.41 -28.35 -16.13
C GLU A 447 -1.52 -27.84 -15.00
N ALA A 448 -0.82 -28.76 -14.32
CA ALA A 448 0.16 -28.40 -13.30
C ALA A 448 1.37 -27.70 -13.93
N PHE A 449 1.80 -28.13 -15.12
CA PHE A 449 2.90 -27.49 -15.84
C PHE A 449 2.55 -26.08 -16.30
N LYS A 450 1.31 -25.83 -16.76
CA LYS A 450 0.81 -24.47 -17.06
C LYS A 450 0.86 -23.57 -15.84
N LEU A 451 0.46 -24.05 -14.65
CA LEU A 451 0.57 -23.28 -13.41
C LEU A 451 2.02 -22.94 -13.05
N VAL A 452 2.93 -23.90 -13.25
CA VAL A 452 4.38 -23.70 -13.05
C VAL A 452 4.94 -22.67 -14.03
N LEU A 453 4.54 -22.71 -15.30
CA LEU A 453 4.91 -21.68 -16.27
C LEU A 453 4.36 -20.31 -15.87
N THR A 454 3.10 -20.20 -15.47
CA THR A 454 2.55 -18.94 -14.96
C THR A 454 3.40 -18.39 -13.81
N TYR A 455 3.79 -19.25 -12.86
CA TYR A 455 4.66 -18.86 -11.76
C TYR A 455 6.05 -18.42 -12.26
N ILE A 456 6.68 -19.16 -13.18
CA ILE A 456 7.97 -18.78 -13.77
C ILE A 456 7.89 -17.37 -14.40
N TYR A 457 6.81 -17.02 -15.09
CA TYR A 457 6.71 -15.74 -15.77
C TYR A 457 6.29 -14.60 -14.85
N THR A 458 5.47 -14.87 -13.84
CA THR A 458 4.76 -13.82 -13.08
C THR A 458 5.04 -13.81 -11.58
N ASP A 459 5.74 -14.81 -11.05
CA ASP A 459 5.92 -15.08 -9.61
C ASP A 459 4.60 -15.21 -8.82
N ARG A 460 3.51 -15.47 -9.53
CA ARG A 460 2.17 -15.58 -8.98
C ARG A 460 1.52 -16.88 -9.43
N ILE A 461 0.76 -17.47 -8.51
CA ILE A 461 -0.19 -18.53 -8.80
C ILE A 461 -1.55 -17.92 -8.49
N ASP A 462 -2.41 -17.81 -9.48
CA ASP A 462 -3.79 -17.36 -9.30
C ASP A 462 -4.70 -18.58 -9.11
N PRO A 463 -5.15 -18.88 -7.88
CA PRO A 463 -6.02 -20.02 -7.62
C PRO A 463 -7.47 -19.80 -8.08
N THR A 464 -7.84 -18.57 -8.49
CA THR A 464 -9.21 -18.22 -8.91
C THR A 464 -9.44 -18.40 -10.42
N LYS A 465 -8.37 -18.39 -11.23
CA LYS A 465 -8.40 -18.86 -12.62
C LYS A 465 -8.63 -20.38 -12.64
N LYS A 466 -9.90 -20.79 -12.65
CA LYS A 466 -10.32 -22.20 -12.73
C LYS A 466 -9.65 -22.90 -13.93
N SER A 467 -8.62 -23.71 -13.69
CA SER A 467 -8.50 -24.98 -14.40
C SER A 467 -9.38 -25.99 -13.65
N LYS A 468 -9.95 -27.00 -14.33
CA LYS A 468 -11.00 -27.89 -13.81
C LYS A 468 -10.62 -28.76 -12.58
N LEU A 469 -9.53 -28.47 -11.87
CA LEU A 469 -9.01 -29.20 -10.71
C LEU A 469 -8.97 -28.31 -9.47
N CYS A 470 -10.15 -27.93 -8.97
CA CYS A 470 -10.29 -27.40 -7.62
C CYS A 470 -11.09 -28.40 -6.77
N LEU A 471 -10.71 -29.68 -6.80
CA LEU A 471 -11.36 -30.75 -6.03
C LEU A 471 -10.41 -31.91 -5.70
N TRP A 472 -9.14 -31.66 -5.38
CA TRP A 472 -8.30 -32.62 -4.63
C TRP A 472 -7.31 -31.88 -3.73
N GLN A 473 -7.17 -32.35 -2.49
CA GLN A 473 -6.23 -31.88 -1.47
C GLN A 473 -4.89 -31.43 -2.06
N VAL A 474 -4.39 -30.28 -1.60
CA VAL A 474 -3.06 -29.72 -1.92
C VAL A 474 -1.97 -30.68 -1.43
N ARG A 475 -1.68 -31.73 -2.19
CA ARG A 475 -0.35 -32.31 -2.30
C ARG A 475 0.33 -31.55 -3.42
N VAL A 476 1.30 -30.70 -3.08
CA VAL A 476 2.22 -30.09 -4.04
C VAL A 476 2.73 -31.21 -4.95
N PRO A 477 2.36 -31.26 -6.25
CA PRO A 477 2.68 -32.40 -7.08
C PRO A 477 4.19 -32.53 -7.17
N PHE A 478 4.67 -33.78 -7.27
CA PHE A 478 6.09 -34.15 -7.30
C PHE A 478 6.92 -33.35 -8.33
N THR A 479 6.25 -32.84 -9.36
CA THR A 479 6.75 -31.92 -10.40
C THR A 479 7.09 -30.51 -9.90
N LEU A 480 6.34 -29.91 -8.98
CA LEU A 480 6.61 -28.54 -8.51
C LEU A 480 7.92 -28.47 -7.70
N LYS A 481 8.20 -29.50 -6.88
CA LYS A 481 9.39 -29.55 -6.01
C LYS A 481 10.69 -29.60 -6.81
N ASN A 482 10.71 -30.35 -7.91
CA ASN A 482 11.89 -30.48 -8.76
C ASN A 482 12.09 -29.26 -9.67
N VAL A 483 11.01 -28.65 -10.18
CA VAL A 483 11.11 -27.48 -11.08
C VAL A 483 11.57 -26.22 -10.34
N LEU A 484 11.16 -26.06 -9.08
CA LEU A 484 11.52 -24.93 -8.21
C LEU A 484 12.82 -25.14 -7.41
N GLY A 485 13.52 -26.27 -7.58
CA GLY A 485 14.77 -26.54 -6.85
C GLY A 485 14.59 -26.76 -5.34
N LEU A 486 13.38 -27.09 -4.87
CA LEU A 486 13.08 -27.38 -3.46
C LEU A 486 13.46 -28.83 -3.12
N THR A 487 14.71 -29.22 -3.34
CA THR A 487 15.24 -30.51 -2.85
C THR A 487 15.93 -30.30 -1.50
N ARG A 488 15.49 -31.04 -0.48
CA ARG A 488 16.16 -31.15 0.82
C ARG A 488 17.65 -31.44 0.60
N SER A 489 18.51 -30.59 1.15
CA SER A 489 19.91 -30.93 1.41
C SER A 489 19.96 -32.25 2.18
N ARG A 490 20.70 -33.24 1.66
CA ARG A 490 21.01 -34.46 2.41
C ARG A 490 21.76 -34.08 3.69
N PRO A 491 21.46 -34.71 4.84
CA PRO A 491 22.23 -34.44 6.05
C PRO A 491 23.65 -35.00 5.87
N TYR A 492 24.62 -34.20 6.28
CA TYR A 492 26.01 -34.57 6.46
C TYR A 492 26.07 -35.70 7.50
N GLU A 493 26.61 -36.87 7.15
CA GLU A 493 26.96 -37.88 8.14
C GLU A 493 28.06 -37.31 9.04
N ARG A 494 27.73 -37.07 10.31
CA ARG A 494 28.71 -36.89 11.38
C ARG A 494 28.61 -38.08 12.31
N SER A 495 29.71 -38.81 12.39
CA SER A 495 30.02 -39.85 13.34
C SER A 495 29.99 -39.33 14.79
N ASP A 496 29.38 -40.14 15.66
CA ASP A 496 29.67 -40.38 17.08
C ASP A 496 29.47 -39.29 18.17
N ARG A 497 28.32 -39.45 18.88
CA ARG A 497 28.03 -39.34 20.35
C ARG A 497 28.11 -37.96 21.07
N PRO A 498 27.49 -37.79 22.28
CA PRO A 498 26.04 -37.74 22.54
C PRO A 498 25.57 -36.56 23.45
N ALA A 499 24.24 -36.43 23.59
CA ALA A 499 23.44 -35.83 24.70
C ALA A 499 23.27 -34.29 24.77
N HIS A 500 22.05 -33.77 24.53
CA HIS A 500 20.95 -33.68 25.51
C HIS A 500 19.66 -33.11 24.88
N ASP A 501 18.53 -33.61 25.38
CA ASP A 501 17.14 -33.42 24.93
C ASP A 501 16.57 -32.00 25.01
N GLY A 502 15.55 -31.74 24.17
CA GLY A 502 14.65 -30.60 24.31
C GLY A 502 13.74 -30.35 23.09
N CYS A 503 12.94 -31.34 22.68
CA CYS A 503 11.95 -31.21 21.61
C CYS A 503 10.60 -30.73 22.18
N LEU A 504 10.05 -29.63 21.65
CA LEU A 504 8.65 -29.21 21.88
C LEU A 504 7.83 -29.45 20.60
N GLN A 505 7.05 -30.52 20.66
CA GLN A 505 5.97 -30.88 19.74
C GLN A 505 4.71 -30.07 20.12
N ALA A 506 4.04 -29.44 19.15
CA ALA A 506 2.70 -28.89 19.34
C ALA A 506 1.71 -29.65 18.44
N CYS A 507 0.91 -30.52 19.08
CA CYS A 507 -0.23 -31.21 18.49
C CYS A 507 -1.49 -30.32 18.51
N CYS A 508 -2.27 -30.37 17.43
CA CYS A 508 -3.62 -29.84 17.37
C CYS A 508 -4.61 -30.93 17.80
N THR A 509 -5.43 -30.67 18.82
CA THR A 509 -6.67 -31.41 19.09
C THR A 509 -7.78 -30.44 19.54
N VAL A 510 -8.95 -30.65 18.94
CA VAL A 510 -10.23 -29.94 19.19
C VAL A 510 -10.91 -30.52 20.44
N PRO A 511 -11.64 -29.74 21.26
CA PRO A 511 -12.61 -30.31 22.19
C PRO A 511 -14.05 -29.79 22.01
N HIS A 512 -14.99 -30.74 22.19
CA HIS A 512 -16.43 -30.56 22.38
C HIS A 512 -16.76 -30.23 23.86
N GLU A 513 -18.00 -29.78 24.08
CA GLU A 513 -18.59 -29.02 25.20
C GLU A 513 -18.64 -29.62 26.63
N ALA A 514 -18.45 -28.72 27.62
CA ALA A 514 -19.23 -28.39 28.86
C ALA A 514 -19.62 -29.48 29.91
N PRO A 515 -20.06 -29.13 31.16
CA PRO A 515 -20.24 -27.81 31.81
C PRO A 515 -19.69 -27.66 33.26
N GLY A 516 -19.58 -26.39 33.70
CA GLY A 516 -19.93 -25.95 35.07
C GLY A 516 -18.82 -25.87 36.15
N THR A 517 -18.42 -24.65 36.54
CA THR A 517 -18.70 -24.06 37.88
C THR A 517 -17.99 -22.70 38.05
N SER A 518 -18.66 -21.84 38.80
CA SER A 518 -18.40 -20.42 39.06
C SER A 518 -17.24 -20.14 40.00
N VAL A 519 -16.49 -19.04 39.78
CA VAL A 519 -16.01 -18.16 40.87
C VAL A 519 -15.98 -16.69 40.40
N ARG A 520 -16.50 -15.81 41.26
CA ARG A 520 -16.66 -14.35 41.16
C ARG A 520 -15.34 -13.58 41.22
N ALA A 521 -15.32 -12.38 40.63
CA ALA A 521 -14.50 -11.25 41.09
C ALA A 521 -15.27 -9.93 40.88
N VAL A 522 -15.38 -9.15 41.96
CA VAL A 522 -15.82 -7.73 42.06
C VAL A 522 -15.17 -7.17 43.34
N PRO A 523 -14.93 -5.86 43.49
CA PRO A 523 -14.92 -4.78 42.50
C PRO A 523 -13.52 -4.30 42.11
#